data_AF-A0A7C1TUD1-F1
#
_entry.id   AF-A0A7C1TUD1-F1
#
_cell.length_a   1.000
_cell.length_b   1.000
_cell.length_c   1.000
_cell.angle_alpha   90.00
_cell.angle_beta   90.00
_cell.angle_gamma   90.00
#
_symmetry.space_group_name_H-M   'P 1'
#
loop_
_entity.id
_entity.type
_entity.pdbx_description
1 polymer ?
#
loop_
_entity_poly.entity_id
_entity_poly.type
_entity_poly.pdbx_seq_one_letter_code
_entity_poly.pdbx_strand_id
1 'polypeptide(L)'
;YIFFRVIKGEGPIGAQGVALTPGRSLAVDKRFVPFGMPVWLDTTDPLNPKMPLRRLTIAQDAGSAIKGPVRGDLFWGYGAGAAAKAGAMKQIGRYYLLIPKNLAL
;
A
#
# COMPACT_ATOMS: atom_id res chain seq x y z
N TYR A 1 -0.34 22.99 -6.49
CA TYR A 1 0.95 23.21 -5.80
C TYR A 1 0.96 22.38 -4.53
N ILE A 2 2.11 21.80 -4.14
CA ILE A 2 2.23 20.96 -2.94
C ILE A 2 3.23 21.64 -1.98
N PHE A 3 2.85 21.78 -0.71
CA PHE A 3 3.73 22.29 0.34
C PHE A 3 4.30 21.13 1.16
N PHE A 4 5.52 21.30 1.67
CA PHE A 4 6.24 20.27 2.39
C PHE A 4 6.73 20.77 3.74
N ARG A 5 6.98 19.83 4.64
CA ARG A 5 7.68 20.05 5.91
C ARG A 5 8.82 19.05 6.01
N VAL A 6 9.97 19.51 6.50
CA VAL A 6 11.10 18.62 6.78
C VAL A 6 10.79 17.76 8.00
N ILE A 7 11.02 16.47 7.87
CA ILE A 7 10.85 15.48 8.95
C ILE A 7 12.17 14.75 9.18
N LYS A 8 12.36 14.24 10.41
CA LYS A 8 13.43 13.30 10.76
C LYS A 8 12.78 11.94 11.03
N GLY A 9 13.39 10.85 10.58
CA GLY A 9 12.88 9.50 10.81
C GLY A 9 13.19 8.55 9.67
N GLU A 10 12.59 7.37 9.73
CA GLU A 10 12.93 6.22 8.88
C GLU A 10 12.27 6.25 7.48
N GLY A 11 11.29 7.13 7.26
CA GLY A 11 10.57 7.20 5.99
C GLY A 11 9.49 8.28 5.95
N PRO A 12 8.79 8.41 4.80
CA PRO A 12 7.65 9.33 4.69
C PRO A 12 6.52 8.92 5.64
N ILE A 13 5.80 9.91 6.17
CA ILE A 13 4.65 9.68 7.04
C ILE A 13 3.40 9.54 6.18
N GLY A 14 2.73 8.39 6.26
CA GLY A 14 1.48 8.12 5.56
C GLY A 14 0.29 8.86 6.17
N ALA A 15 -0.86 8.80 5.50
CA ALA A 15 -2.11 9.38 5.98
C ALA A 15 -2.59 8.85 7.35
N GLN A 16 -2.13 7.66 7.79
CA GLN A 16 -2.38 7.16 9.15
C GLN A 16 -1.54 7.88 10.22
N GLY A 17 -0.53 8.66 9.85
CA GLY A 17 0.36 9.36 10.77
C GLY A 17 1.56 8.53 11.24
N VAL A 18 1.85 7.42 10.56
CA VAL A 18 3.01 6.53 10.86
C VAL A 18 3.96 6.47 9.67
N ALA A 19 5.23 6.14 9.91
CA ALA A 19 6.22 5.97 8.86
C ALA A 19 5.88 4.77 7.96
N LEU A 20 5.99 4.94 6.64
CA LEU A 20 5.72 3.88 5.68
C LEU A 20 6.88 2.89 5.60
N THR A 21 6.55 1.61 5.57
CA THR A 21 7.48 0.50 5.43
C THR A 21 7.51 0.01 3.98
N PRO A 22 8.68 0.03 3.31
CA PRO A 22 8.83 -0.46 1.93
C PRO A 22 8.29 -1.87 1.74
N GLY A 23 7.45 -2.03 0.71
CA GLY A 23 6.80 -3.27 0.34
C GLY A 23 5.75 -3.78 1.33
N ARG A 24 5.43 -3.05 2.39
CA ARG A 24 4.48 -3.45 3.45
C ARG A 24 3.38 -2.43 3.70
N SER A 25 3.59 -1.15 3.42
CA SER A 25 2.53 -0.15 3.49
C SER A 25 1.74 -0.09 2.19
N LEU A 26 0.41 0.00 2.32
CA LEU A 26 -0.52 0.08 1.21
C LEU A 26 -1.36 1.36 1.36
N ALA A 27 -1.40 2.17 0.31
CA ALA A 27 -2.38 3.24 0.21
C ALA A 27 -3.72 2.68 -0.24
N VAL A 28 -4.81 3.05 0.44
CA VAL A 28 -6.16 2.51 0.19
C VAL A 28 -7.22 3.60 0.17
N ASP A 29 -8.41 3.26 -0.31
CA ASP A 29 -9.60 4.09 -0.11
C ASP A 29 -10.21 3.83 1.27
N LYS A 30 -10.01 4.79 2.18
CA LYS A 30 -10.44 4.68 3.59
C LYS A 30 -11.95 4.51 3.79
N ARG A 31 -12.77 4.74 2.76
CA ARG A 31 -14.21 4.48 2.80
C ARG A 31 -14.54 2.98 2.80
N PHE A 32 -13.62 2.15 2.32
CA PHE A 32 -13.79 0.71 2.18
C PHE A 32 -12.81 -0.09 3.06
N VAL A 33 -11.58 0.39 3.23
CA VAL A 33 -10.55 -0.28 4.03
C VAL A 33 -10.05 0.67 5.12
N PRO A 34 -10.36 0.42 6.41
CA PRO A 34 -9.87 1.24 7.51
C PRO A 34 -8.34 1.24 7.61
N PHE A 35 -7.76 2.35 8.09
CA PHE A 35 -6.33 2.36 8.40
C PHE A 35 -5.97 1.36 9.49
N GLY A 36 -4.75 0.83 9.42
CA GLY A 36 -4.27 -0.24 10.29
C GLY A 36 -4.76 -1.64 9.91
N MET A 37 -5.73 -1.76 8.99
CA MET A 37 -6.22 -3.06 8.54
C MET A 37 -5.09 -3.86 7.88
N PRO A 38 -4.82 -5.10 8.32
CA PRO A 38 -3.93 -6.01 7.60
C PRO A 38 -4.62 -6.52 6.33
N VAL A 39 -3.95 -6.36 5.19
CA VAL A 39 -4.44 -6.74 3.88
C VAL A 39 -3.45 -7.72 3.25
N TRP A 40 -3.90 -8.94 2.98
CA TRP A 40 -3.16 -9.85 2.11
C TRP A 40 -3.38 -9.42 0.65
N LEU A 41 -2.30 -8.95 0.03
CA LEU A 41 -2.26 -8.58 -1.37
C LEU A 41 -1.84 -9.81 -2.19
N ASP A 42 -2.69 -10.23 -3.12
CA ASP A 42 -2.39 -11.25 -4.13
C ASP A 42 -2.46 -10.63 -5.52
N THR A 43 -1.30 -10.48 -6.17
CA THR A 43 -1.13 -9.90 -7.50
C THR A 43 0.13 -10.50 -8.16
N THR A 44 0.69 -9.83 -9.16
CA THR A 44 1.89 -10.24 -9.91
C THR A 44 3.00 -9.21 -9.76
N ASP A 45 4.27 -9.61 -9.93
CA ASP A 45 5.38 -8.66 -9.92
C ASP A 45 5.30 -7.78 -11.19
N PRO A 46 5.42 -6.44 -11.06
CA PRO A 46 5.24 -5.54 -12.20
C PRO A 46 6.35 -5.62 -13.24
N LEU A 47 7.54 -6.13 -12.89
CA LEU A 47 8.66 -6.31 -13.81
C LEU A 47 8.71 -7.72 -14.41
N ASN A 48 8.04 -8.68 -13.77
CA ASN A 48 7.86 -10.04 -14.30
C ASN A 48 6.45 -10.54 -13.99
N PRO A 49 5.46 -10.28 -14.87
CA PRO A 49 4.06 -10.64 -14.62
C PRO A 49 3.78 -12.15 -14.44
N LYS A 50 4.73 -13.03 -14.79
CA LYS A 50 4.62 -14.48 -14.53
C LYS A 50 4.92 -14.83 -13.07
N MET A 51 5.58 -13.94 -12.33
CA MET A 51 5.92 -14.15 -10.93
C MET A 51 4.80 -13.61 -10.03
N PRO A 52 4.26 -14.42 -9.10
CA PRO A 52 3.27 -13.93 -8.15
C PRO A 52 3.91 -12.96 -7.16
N LEU A 53 3.21 -11.87 -6.87
CA LEU A 53 3.51 -10.93 -5.79
C LEU A 53 2.45 -11.10 -4.70
N ARG A 54 2.79 -11.90 -3.68
CA ARG A 54 1.91 -12.19 -2.56
C ARG A 54 2.54 -11.74 -1.26
N ARG A 55 1.85 -10.89 -0.50
CA ARG A 55 2.38 -10.38 0.77
C ARG A 55 1.30 -9.80 1.66
N LEU A 56 1.54 -9.94 2.96
CA LEU A 56 0.82 -9.15 3.95
C LEU A 56 1.32 -7.70 3.91
N THR A 57 0.36 -6.79 3.83
CA THR A 57 0.52 -5.34 3.88
C THR A 57 -0.37 -4.75 4.96
N ILE A 58 -0.13 -3.50 5.33
CA ILE A 58 -0.96 -2.73 6.26
C ILE A 58 -1.48 -1.50 5.52
N ALA A 59 -2.78 -1.22 5.65
CA ALA A 59 -3.39 0.00 5.15
C ALA A 59 -2.94 1.21 5.98
N GLN A 60 -1.90 1.92 5.54
CA GLN A 60 -1.27 3.01 6.33
C GLN A 60 -1.30 4.37 5.63
N ASP A 61 -1.79 4.41 4.38
CA ASP A 61 -1.78 5.62 3.58
C ASP A 61 -3.05 5.77 2.73
N ALA A 62 -3.24 6.94 2.13
CA ALA A 62 -4.30 7.23 1.20
C ALA A 62 -3.84 8.22 0.13
N GLY A 63 -4.39 8.11 -1.07
CA GLY A 63 -4.11 9.03 -2.18
C GLY A 63 -5.40 9.50 -2.85
N SER A 64 -5.38 10.71 -3.42
CA SER A 64 -6.54 11.29 -4.11
C SER A 64 -7.02 10.44 -5.29
N ALA A 65 -6.11 9.73 -5.96
CA ALA A 65 -6.39 8.83 -7.07
C ALA A 65 -6.70 7.37 -6.64
N ILE A 66 -6.58 7.05 -5.35
CA ILE A 66 -6.84 5.71 -4.83
C ILE A 66 -8.31 5.63 -4.42
N LYS A 67 -9.12 5.06 -5.31
CA LYS A 67 -10.59 5.03 -5.20
C LYS A 67 -11.14 3.64 -5.49
N GLY A 68 -12.11 3.23 -4.68
CA GLY A 68 -12.85 1.98 -4.84
C GLY A 68 -12.41 0.89 -3.86
N PRO A 69 -13.19 -0.20 -3.77
CA PRO A 69 -13.03 -1.22 -2.73
C PRO A 69 -11.79 -2.10 -2.91
N VAL A 70 -11.36 -2.33 -4.15
CA VAL A 70 -10.18 -3.15 -4.48
C VAL A 70 -9.24 -2.33 -5.35
N ARG A 71 -8.73 -1.24 -4.76
CA ARG A 71 -7.73 -0.35 -5.37
C ARG A 71 -6.74 0.07 -4.29
N GLY A 72 -5.46 -0.03 -4.62
CA GLY A 72 -4.42 0.49 -3.75
C GLY A 72 -3.11 0.66 -4.47
N ASP A 73 -2.20 1.30 -3.75
CA ASP A 73 -0.87 1.63 -4.21
C ASP A 73 0.15 1.12 -3.19
N LEU A 74 1.01 0.20 -3.64
CA LEU A 74 2.00 -0.43 -2.78
C LEU A 74 3.18 0.51 -2.66
N PHE A 75 3.51 0.94 -1.45
CA PHE A 75 4.70 1.73 -1.23
C PHE A 75 5.94 0.86 -1.43
N TRP A 76 6.69 1.07 -2.52
CA TRP A 76 7.87 0.26 -2.86
C TRP A 76 9.15 0.66 -2.12
N GLY A 77 9.15 1.80 -1.43
CA GLY A 77 10.34 2.38 -0.81
C GLY A 77 10.98 3.47 -1.68
N TYR A 78 12.30 3.58 -1.60
CA TYR A 78 13.07 4.68 -2.18
C TYR A 78 14.19 4.15 -3.10
N GLY A 79 14.69 5.04 -3.97
CA GLY A 79 15.76 4.73 -4.91
C GLY A 79 15.29 4.14 -6.23
N ALA A 80 16.24 3.92 -7.15
CA ALA A 80 15.96 3.56 -8.53
C ALA A 80 15.18 2.24 -8.68
N GLY A 81 15.50 1.22 -7.87
CA GLY A 81 14.80 -0.06 -7.91
C GLY A 81 13.33 0.05 -7.50
N ALA A 82 13.03 0.85 -6.46
CA ALA A 82 11.66 1.11 -6.04
C ALA A 82 10.89 1.90 -7.10
N ALA A 83 11.53 2.91 -7.70
CA ALA A 83 10.94 3.70 -8.79
C ALA A 83 10.61 2.84 -10.01
N ALA A 84 11.49 1.92 -10.41
CA ALA A 84 11.24 1.01 -11.52
C ALA A 84 10.02 0.11 -11.28
N LYS A 85 9.92 -0.49 -10.09
CA LYS A 85 8.76 -1.31 -9.71
C LYS A 85 7.47 -0.50 -9.60
N ALA A 86 7.53 0.68 -8.97
CA ALA A 86 6.39 1.57 -8.82
C ALA A 86 5.86 2.06 -10.17
N GLY A 87 6.75 2.50 -11.07
CA GLY A 87 6.37 3.00 -12.39
C GLY A 87 5.73 1.95 -13.30
N ALA A 88 6.15 0.69 -13.18
CA ALA A 88 5.57 -0.42 -13.94
C ALA A 88 4.30 -1.02 -13.30
N MET A 89 3.92 -0.59 -12.08
CA MET A 89 2.82 -1.20 -11.34
C MET A 89 1.45 -0.87 -11.94
N LYS A 90 0.84 -1.86 -12.59
CA LYS A 90 -0.54 -1.80 -13.12
C LYS A 90 -1.19 -3.18 -13.13
N GLN A 91 -0.98 -3.94 -12.06
CA GLN A 91 -1.38 -5.34 -12.00
C GLN A 91 -2.80 -5.51 -11.47
N ILE A 92 -3.52 -6.50 -11.98
CA ILE A 92 -4.78 -6.97 -11.38
C ILE A 92 -4.44 -7.67 -10.06
N GLY A 93 -5.24 -7.45 -9.03
CA GLY A 93 -5.01 -8.05 -7.72
C GLY A 93 -6.29 -8.33 -6.96
N ARG A 94 -6.15 -9.13 -5.91
CA ARG A 94 -7.19 -9.44 -4.92
C ARG A 94 -6.74 -8.98 -3.54
N TYR A 95 -7.70 -8.54 -2.74
CA TYR A 95 -7.51 -8.24 -1.32
C TYR A 95 -8.19 -9.31 -0.49
N TYR A 96 -7.50 -9.76 0.55
CA TYR A 96 -8.09 -10.49 1.66
C TYR A 96 -7.82 -9.70 2.93
N LEU A 97 -8.90 -9.20 3.55
CA LEU A 97 -8.81 -8.43 4.78
C LEU A 97 -8.74 -9.38 5.96
N LEU A 98 -7.75 -9.21 6.83
CA LEU A 98 -7.61 -10.02 8.03
C LEU A 98 -8.29 -9.29 9.20
N ILE A 99 -9.52 -9.69 9.48
CA ILE A 99 -10.33 -9.10 10.54
C ILE A 99 -9.95 -9.78 11.88
N PRO A 100 -9.68 -9.01 12.95
CA PRO A 100 -9.49 -9.56 14.28
C PRO A 100 -10.66 -10.47 14.68
N LYS A 101 -10.37 -11.63 15.27
CA LYS A 101 -11.38 -12.68 15.56
C LYS A 101 -12.55 -12.18 16.40
N ASN A 102 -12.33 -11.23 17.30
CA ASN A 102 -13.36 -10.63 18.15
C ASN A 102 -14.25 -9.60 17.43
N LEU A 103 -13.87 -9.17 16.22
CA LEU A 103 -14.64 -8.29 15.35
C LEU A 103 -15.23 -9.03 14.15
N ALA A 104 -14.82 -10.28 13.93
CA ALA A 104 -15.41 -11.14 12.92
C ALA A 104 -16.83 -11.53 13.35
N LEU A 105 -17.79 -11.37 12.44
CA LEU A 105 -19.19 -11.75 12.61
C LEU A 105 -19.36 -13.25 12.85
#